data_AF-A0A7G7Z847-F1
#
_entry.id   AF-A0A7G7Z847-F1
#
_cell.length_a   1.000
_cell.length_b   1.000
_cell.length_c   1.000
_cell.angle_alpha   90.00
_cell.angle_beta   90.00
_cell.angle_gamma   90.00
#
_symmetry.space_group_name_H-M   'P 1'
#
loop_
_entity.id
_entity.type
_entity.pdbx_description
1 polymer ?
#
loop_
_entity_poly.entity_id
_entity_poly.type
_entity_poly.pdbx_seq_one_letter_code
_entity_poly.pdbx_strand_id
1 'polypeptide(L)'
;MTAPDYPAYHRMQHLERCFDDLMAALDILATQYAAQCPPTWMLSPTADPSPDGFRAALFDVWHQTGQDGRETRNYLGIVVANDELVDAARNVNIAKDAFHAGLQKIKSTTPKALSGAKAQLTTRHPDVHRVLRKEGLARLHLKQCWRQLPIADAEVAKVRFAWYQSGRSIKRITVRDAEQKLLRLDTDASHIKMQLRRLAGLPSEEPLAQVQTQAPLMRANLFFSHPLADGHTRRALNVSMPLFVPNERLGMPDIKAPPTQPQPQRTRATRRDEKLESDVFLPSLRVYRYR
;
A
#
# COMPACT_ATOMS: atom_id res chain seq x y z
N MET A 1 -24.96 31.17 16.39
CA MET A 1 -24.96 30.04 15.44
C MET A 1 -24.00 30.38 14.33
N THR A 2 -22.78 29.84 14.36
CA THR A 2 -21.78 30.05 13.30
C THR A 2 -22.23 29.30 12.06
N ALA A 3 -22.29 30.00 10.91
CA ALA A 3 -22.59 29.36 9.62
C ALA A 3 -21.61 28.20 9.39
N PRO A 4 -22.07 27.03 8.90
CA PRO A 4 -21.18 25.94 8.57
C PRO A 4 -20.17 26.43 7.52
N ASP A 5 -18.90 26.07 7.71
CA ASP A 5 -17.82 26.37 6.79
C ASP A 5 -18.08 25.62 5.46
N TYR A 6 -18.81 26.27 4.54
CA TYR A 6 -19.34 25.69 3.30
C TYR A 6 -18.31 24.87 2.49
N PRO A 7 -17.03 25.28 2.37
CA PRO A 7 -16.02 24.48 1.68
C PRO A 7 -15.70 23.15 2.36
N ALA A 8 -15.75 23.07 3.69
CA ALA A 8 -15.49 21.84 4.43
C ALA A 8 -16.65 20.85 4.28
N TYR A 9 -17.89 21.35 4.27
CA TYR A 9 -19.10 20.55 4.08
C TYR A 9 -19.15 19.89 2.69
N HIS A 10 -18.92 20.65 1.61
CA HIS A 10 -18.90 20.08 0.25
C HIS A 10 -17.78 19.05 0.05
N ARG A 11 -16.61 19.29 0.66
CA ARG A 11 -15.51 18.30 0.64
C ARG A 11 -15.89 17.02 1.38
N MET A 12 -16.66 17.14 2.45
CA MET A 12 -17.18 16.00 3.16
C MET A 12 -18.10 15.17 2.28
N GLN A 13 -19.15 15.78 1.75
CA GLN A 13 -20.11 15.11 0.86
C GLN A 13 -19.41 14.42 -0.33
N HIS A 14 -18.37 15.06 -0.88
CA HIS A 14 -17.57 14.45 -1.95
C HIS A 14 -16.82 13.20 -1.47
N LEU A 15 -16.17 13.24 -0.30
CA LEU A 15 -15.53 12.06 0.28
C LEU A 15 -16.53 10.93 0.54
N GLU A 16 -17.72 11.27 1.02
CA GLU A 16 -18.80 10.31 1.26
C GLU A 16 -19.21 9.61 -0.03
N ARG A 17 -19.46 10.38 -1.08
CA ARG A 17 -19.76 9.84 -2.40
C ARG A 17 -18.63 8.96 -2.93
N CYS A 18 -17.37 9.37 -2.81
CA CYS A 18 -16.25 8.53 -3.24
C CYS A 18 -16.15 7.22 -2.46
N PHE A 19 -16.55 7.21 -1.19
CA PHE A 19 -16.60 5.99 -0.40
C PHE A 19 -17.75 5.08 -0.85
N ASP A 20 -18.94 5.64 -1.10
CA ASP A 20 -20.09 4.90 -1.62
C ASP A 20 -19.76 4.28 -2.99
N ASP A 21 -19.13 5.05 -3.89
CA ASP A 21 -18.67 4.60 -5.20
C ASP A 21 -17.64 3.45 -5.05
N LEU A 22 -16.71 3.54 -4.08
CA LEU A 22 -15.76 2.46 -3.78
C LEU A 22 -16.47 1.20 -3.28
N MET A 23 -17.43 1.32 -2.35
CA MET A 23 -18.16 0.17 -1.82
C MET A 23 -18.98 -0.51 -2.94
N ALA A 24 -19.64 0.28 -3.80
CA ALA A 24 -20.38 -0.25 -4.95
C ALA A 24 -19.45 -0.97 -5.95
N ALA A 25 -18.29 -0.39 -6.27
CA ALA A 25 -17.32 -1.03 -7.16
C ALA A 25 -16.79 -2.37 -6.59
N LEU A 26 -16.53 -2.43 -5.28
CA LEU A 26 -16.13 -3.67 -4.61
C LEU A 26 -17.23 -4.72 -4.66
N ASP A 27 -18.49 -4.32 -4.47
CA ASP A 27 -19.64 -5.23 -4.52
C ASP A 27 -19.88 -5.80 -5.92
N ILE A 28 -19.77 -4.96 -6.96
CA ILE A 28 -19.84 -5.38 -8.37
C ILE A 28 -18.76 -6.42 -8.67
N LEU A 29 -17.51 -6.13 -8.31
CA LEU A 29 -16.40 -7.05 -8.52
C LEU A 29 -16.60 -8.38 -7.78
N ALA A 30 -17.03 -8.33 -6.52
CA ALA A 30 -17.30 -9.55 -5.74
C ALA A 30 -18.43 -10.38 -6.34
N THR A 31 -19.49 -9.73 -6.82
CA THR A 31 -20.64 -10.38 -7.46
C THR A 31 -20.24 -11.04 -8.78
N GLN A 32 -19.48 -10.34 -9.62
CA GLN A 32 -18.96 -10.90 -10.87
C GLN A 32 -18.01 -12.07 -10.62
N TYR A 33 -17.09 -11.95 -9.66
CA TYR A 33 -16.21 -13.04 -9.26
C TYR A 33 -17.01 -14.28 -8.83
N ALA A 34 -18.04 -14.10 -8.00
CA ALA A 34 -18.88 -15.20 -7.54
C ALA A 34 -19.67 -15.85 -8.68
N ALA A 35 -20.19 -15.05 -9.61
CA ALA A 35 -20.96 -15.54 -10.76
C ALA A 35 -20.09 -16.28 -11.78
N GLN A 36 -18.89 -15.77 -12.07
CA GLN A 36 -17.98 -16.34 -13.05
C GLN A 36 -17.17 -17.53 -12.51
N CYS A 37 -16.95 -17.59 -11.20
CA CYS A 37 -16.10 -18.60 -10.53
C CYS A 37 -14.75 -18.80 -11.26
N PRO A 38 -13.96 -17.73 -11.46
CA PRO A 38 -12.73 -17.80 -12.24
C PRO A 38 -11.71 -18.76 -11.60
N PRO A 39 -10.79 -19.34 -12.39
CA PRO A 39 -9.68 -20.08 -11.85
C PRO A 39 -8.85 -19.21 -10.91
N THR A 40 -8.84 -19.60 -9.64
CA THR A 40 -8.19 -18.85 -8.57
C THR A 40 -7.21 -19.73 -7.81
N TRP A 41 -6.05 -19.16 -7.52
CA TRP A 41 -5.09 -19.72 -6.59
C TRP A 41 -4.89 -18.74 -5.41
N MET A 42 -4.90 -19.25 -4.19
CA MET A 42 -4.69 -18.46 -2.97
C MET A 42 -3.59 -19.07 -2.12
N LEU A 43 -2.81 -18.24 -1.45
CA LEU A 43 -1.79 -18.68 -0.51
C LEU A 43 -2.43 -19.06 0.84
N SER A 44 -2.45 -20.36 1.12
CA SER A 44 -2.85 -20.95 2.41
C SER A 44 -1.81 -20.65 3.51
N PRO A 45 -2.20 -20.48 4.80
CA PRO A 45 -3.53 -20.66 5.37
C PRO A 45 -4.39 -19.37 5.41
N THR A 46 -3.84 -18.24 4.96
CA THR A 46 -4.42 -16.91 5.20
C THR A 46 -5.58 -16.53 4.28
N ALA A 47 -5.80 -17.27 3.19
CA ALA A 47 -6.78 -16.90 2.18
C ALA A 47 -7.65 -18.09 1.76
N ASP A 48 -8.96 -17.91 1.90
CA ASP A 48 -10.00 -18.82 1.40
C ASP A 48 -10.26 -18.51 -0.09
N PRO A 49 -10.12 -19.49 -1.01
CA PRO A 49 -10.35 -19.29 -2.44
C PRO A 49 -11.84 -19.22 -2.81
N SER A 50 -12.76 -19.48 -1.86
CA SER A 50 -14.19 -19.38 -2.09
C SER A 50 -14.62 -17.96 -2.47
N PRO A 51 -15.78 -17.78 -3.14
CA PRO A 51 -16.38 -16.47 -3.36
C PRO A 51 -16.53 -15.64 -2.07
N ASP A 52 -16.88 -16.29 -0.95
CA ASP A 52 -17.02 -15.63 0.35
C ASP A 52 -15.66 -15.17 0.89
N GLY A 53 -14.63 -16.00 0.76
CA GLY A 53 -13.25 -15.67 1.13
C GLY A 53 -12.70 -14.49 0.33
N PHE A 54 -12.94 -14.48 -0.98
CA PHE A 54 -12.57 -13.39 -1.86
C PHE A 54 -13.32 -12.09 -1.52
N ARG A 55 -14.64 -12.16 -1.30
CA ARG A 55 -15.44 -11.02 -0.84
C ARG A 55 -14.90 -10.49 0.50
N ALA A 56 -14.61 -11.36 1.46
CA ALA A 56 -14.04 -10.96 2.74
C ALA A 56 -12.70 -10.21 2.57
N ALA A 57 -11.84 -10.66 1.65
CA ALA A 57 -10.57 -10.00 1.35
C ALA A 57 -10.75 -8.59 0.74
N LEU A 58 -11.68 -8.45 -0.21
CA LEU A 58 -11.99 -7.18 -0.88
C LEU A 58 -12.53 -6.14 0.11
N PHE A 59 -13.44 -6.58 0.97
CA PHE A 59 -14.08 -5.74 1.96
C PHE A 59 -13.22 -5.56 3.21
N ASP A 60 -12.03 -6.14 3.30
CA ASP A 60 -11.17 -5.97 4.47
C ASP A 60 -10.55 -4.56 4.56
N VAL A 61 -11.35 -3.58 5.01
CA VAL A 61 -10.98 -2.15 5.09
C VAL A 61 -10.99 -1.60 6.52
N TRP A 62 -11.23 -2.43 7.53
CA TRP A 62 -11.34 -2.03 8.95
C TRP A 62 -10.20 -2.57 9.82
N HIS A 63 -9.85 -1.84 10.88
CA HIS A 63 -8.97 -2.35 11.93
C HIS A 63 -9.65 -3.47 12.73
N GLN A 64 -8.97 -4.60 12.87
CA GLN A 64 -9.40 -5.67 13.77
C GLN A 64 -8.97 -5.38 15.21
N THR A 65 -9.73 -5.88 16.18
CA THR A 65 -9.39 -5.74 17.60
C THR A 65 -8.09 -6.47 17.89
N GLY A 66 -7.10 -5.79 18.50
CA GLY A 66 -5.80 -6.38 18.83
C GLY A 66 -4.76 -6.39 17.69
N GLN A 67 -5.11 -5.88 16.51
CA GLN A 67 -4.18 -5.72 15.39
C GLN A 67 -3.22 -4.55 15.62
N ASP A 68 -1.95 -4.67 15.19
CA ASP A 68 -1.08 -3.51 15.06
C ASP A 68 -1.70 -2.54 14.03
N GLY A 69 -1.97 -1.30 14.46
CA GLY A 69 -2.57 -0.27 13.60
C GLY A 69 -1.73 0.12 12.38
N ARG A 70 -0.48 -0.36 12.28
CA ARG A 70 0.41 -0.15 11.11
C ARG A 70 0.44 -1.34 10.16
N GLU A 71 -0.06 -2.50 10.58
CA GLU A 71 -0.03 -3.73 9.81
C GLU A 71 -1.10 -3.72 8.71
N THR A 72 -0.69 -3.91 7.46
CA THR A 72 -1.62 -4.13 6.35
C THR A 72 -1.72 -5.64 6.12
N ARG A 73 -2.93 -6.20 6.21
CA ARG A 73 -3.13 -7.63 5.94
C ARG A 73 -2.83 -7.93 4.48
N ASN A 74 -2.40 -9.16 4.21
CA ASN A 74 -2.11 -9.62 2.86
C ASN A 74 -3.08 -10.74 2.49
N TYR A 75 -3.68 -10.63 1.30
CA TYR A 75 -4.49 -11.66 0.68
C TYR A 75 -3.80 -12.04 -0.62
N LEU A 76 -2.85 -12.97 -0.52
CA LEU A 76 -1.97 -13.30 -1.65
C LEU A 76 -2.62 -14.39 -2.49
N GLY A 77 -2.76 -14.12 -3.78
CA GLY A 77 -3.37 -15.05 -4.72
C GLY A 77 -3.24 -14.58 -6.16
N ILE A 78 -3.81 -15.36 -7.05
CA ILE A 78 -3.96 -15.10 -8.48
C ILE A 78 -5.43 -15.37 -8.83
N VAL A 79 -6.03 -14.45 -9.57
CA VAL A 79 -7.34 -14.60 -10.20
C VAL A 79 -7.10 -14.53 -11.70
N VAL A 80 -7.38 -15.61 -12.42
CA VAL A 80 -7.35 -15.59 -13.88
C VAL A 80 -8.66 -15.01 -14.37
N ALA A 81 -8.58 -13.85 -15.02
CA ALA A 81 -9.73 -12.99 -15.27
C ALA A 81 -9.93 -12.78 -16.77
N ASN A 82 -11.19 -12.81 -17.21
CA ASN A 82 -11.58 -12.29 -18.51
C ASN A 82 -11.58 -10.75 -18.49
N ASP A 83 -11.81 -10.14 -19.64
CA ASP A 83 -11.87 -8.67 -19.77
C ASP A 83 -12.88 -8.02 -18.80
N GLU A 84 -14.07 -8.60 -18.62
CA GLU A 84 -15.10 -8.05 -17.71
C GLU A 84 -14.60 -7.95 -16.26
N LEU A 85 -13.98 -9.02 -15.75
CA LEU A 85 -13.51 -9.06 -14.38
C LEU A 85 -12.24 -8.21 -14.18
N VAL A 86 -11.39 -8.11 -15.21
CA VAL A 86 -10.26 -7.17 -15.23
C VAL A 86 -10.76 -5.72 -15.16
N ASP A 87 -11.79 -5.37 -15.92
CA ASP A 87 -12.35 -4.02 -15.95
C ASP A 87 -13.02 -3.66 -14.62
N ALA A 88 -13.74 -4.60 -13.99
CA ALA A 88 -14.27 -4.38 -12.65
C ALA A 88 -13.16 -4.16 -11.61
N ALA A 89 -12.05 -4.90 -11.69
CA ALA A 89 -10.89 -4.65 -10.84
C ALA A 89 -10.24 -3.28 -11.09
N ARG A 90 -10.17 -2.82 -12.36
CA ARG A 90 -9.73 -1.46 -12.70
C ARG A 90 -10.66 -0.39 -12.13
N ASN A 91 -11.97 -0.59 -12.21
CA ASN A 91 -12.96 0.33 -11.65
C ASN A 91 -12.84 0.47 -10.13
N VAL A 92 -12.58 -0.64 -9.42
CA VAL A 92 -12.24 -0.61 -7.99
C VAL A 92 -11.00 0.25 -7.74
N ASN A 93 -9.93 0.04 -8.52
CA ASN A 93 -8.68 0.79 -8.38
C ASN A 93 -8.87 2.30 -8.60
N ILE A 94 -9.69 2.69 -9.59
CA ILE A 94 -10.07 4.08 -9.85
C ILE A 94 -10.84 4.68 -8.65
N ALA A 95 -11.82 3.95 -8.11
CA ALA A 95 -12.59 4.41 -6.95
C ALA A 95 -11.69 4.55 -5.70
N LYS A 96 -10.73 3.64 -5.52
CA LYS A 96 -9.71 3.71 -4.45
C LYS A 96 -8.85 4.97 -4.57
N ASP A 97 -8.42 5.32 -5.77
CA ASP A 97 -7.62 6.53 -6.01
C ASP A 97 -8.44 7.81 -5.78
N ALA A 98 -9.70 7.84 -6.23
CA ALA A 98 -10.61 8.96 -5.98
C ALA A 98 -10.84 9.17 -4.48
N PHE A 99 -11.15 8.10 -3.73
CA PHE A 99 -11.31 8.15 -2.28
C PHE A 99 -10.03 8.62 -1.58
N HIS A 100 -8.87 8.09 -1.98
CA HIS A 100 -7.58 8.50 -1.42
C HIS A 100 -7.29 9.98 -1.67
N ALA A 101 -7.51 10.47 -2.90
CA ALA A 101 -7.32 11.87 -3.26
C ALA A 101 -8.23 12.80 -2.43
N GLY A 102 -9.50 12.43 -2.26
CA GLY A 102 -10.45 13.15 -1.40
C GLY A 102 -9.96 13.24 0.04
N LEU A 103 -9.45 12.13 0.59
CA LEU A 103 -8.93 12.09 1.95
C LEU A 103 -7.68 12.97 2.13
N GLN A 104 -6.75 12.93 1.17
CA GLN A 104 -5.54 13.78 1.22
C GLN A 104 -5.90 15.26 1.18
N LYS A 105 -6.88 15.63 0.35
CA LYS A 105 -7.37 17.02 0.26
C LYS A 105 -7.94 17.50 1.58
N ILE A 106 -8.74 16.69 2.28
CA ILE A 106 -9.26 17.04 3.61
C ILE A 106 -8.13 17.16 4.64
N LYS A 107 -7.16 16.22 4.63
CA LYS A 107 -6.00 16.26 5.53
C LYS A 107 -5.17 17.52 5.37
N SER A 108 -4.96 18.00 4.14
CA SER A 108 -4.15 19.20 3.89
C SER A 108 -4.88 20.50 4.19
N THR A 109 -6.21 20.56 3.97
CA THR A 109 -6.95 21.83 4.08
C THR A 109 -7.66 22.01 5.40
N THR A 110 -8.11 20.93 6.04
CA THR A 110 -8.99 21.03 7.23
C THR A 110 -8.76 19.84 8.17
N PRO A 111 -7.58 19.73 8.82
CA PRO A 111 -7.22 18.58 9.66
C PRO A 111 -8.23 18.28 10.78
N LYS A 112 -8.85 19.33 11.34
CA LYS A 112 -9.87 19.22 12.40
C LYS A 112 -11.24 18.71 11.89
N ALA A 113 -11.54 18.84 10.60
CA ALA A 113 -12.79 18.31 10.03
C ALA A 113 -12.74 16.79 9.79
N LEU A 114 -11.53 16.21 9.73
CA LEU A 114 -11.36 14.78 9.51
C LEU A 114 -11.90 13.94 10.65
N SER A 115 -12.00 14.46 11.89
CA SER A 115 -12.61 13.74 13.01
C SER A 115 -14.14 13.71 12.91
N GLY A 116 -14.77 14.82 12.50
CA GLY A 116 -16.22 14.94 12.29
C GLY A 116 -16.73 14.14 11.10
N ALA A 117 -15.92 14.04 10.03
CA ALA A 117 -16.15 13.14 8.88
C ALA A 117 -16.51 11.71 9.29
N LYS A 118 -15.88 11.26 10.37
CA LYS A 118 -15.85 9.85 10.73
C LYS A 118 -17.20 9.33 11.15
N ALA A 119 -18.04 10.16 11.74
CA ALA A 119 -19.31 9.68 12.30
C ALA A 119 -20.42 9.46 11.25
N GLN A 120 -20.37 10.10 10.08
CA GLN A 120 -21.51 10.18 9.14
C GLN A 120 -21.54 9.06 8.09
N LEU A 121 -20.36 8.57 7.69
CA LEU A 121 -20.17 7.57 6.63
C LEU A 121 -20.68 6.15 6.94
N THR A 122 -21.20 5.93 8.14
CA THR A 122 -21.40 4.58 8.68
C THR A 122 -22.82 4.03 8.54
N THR A 123 -23.74 4.80 7.99
CA THR A 123 -25.18 4.52 8.09
C THR A 123 -25.81 3.87 6.85
N ARG A 124 -25.08 3.67 5.74
CA ARG A 124 -25.74 3.41 4.43
C ARG A 124 -25.52 2.06 3.75
N HIS A 125 -24.47 1.31 4.05
CA HIS A 125 -24.19 0.04 3.32
C HIS A 125 -24.38 -1.20 4.22
N PRO A 126 -25.20 -2.21 3.88
CA PRO A 126 -25.58 -3.30 4.80
C PRO A 126 -24.41 -4.08 5.42
N ASP A 127 -23.42 -4.45 4.61
CA ASP A 127 -22.21 -5.14 5.09
C ASP A 127 -21.34 -4.25 6.00
N VAL A 128 -21.37 -2.95 5.75
CA VAL A 128 -20.65 -1.90 6.50
C VAL A 128 -21.40 -1.59 7.80
N HIS A 129 -22.73 -1.64 7.76
CA HIS A 129 -23.65 -1.40 8.87
C HIS A 129 -23.57 -2.48 9.96
N ARG A 130 -23.29 -3.73 9.59
CA ARG A 130 -23.03 -4.83 10.54
C ARG A 130 -21.75 -4.60 11.37
N VAL A 131 -20.74 -3.96 10.78
CA VAL A 131 -19.44 -3.68 11.42
C VAL A 131 -19.46 -2.37 12.24
N LEU A 132 -20.32 -1.42 11.91
CA LEU A 132 -20.23 -0.03 12.40
C LEU A 132 -21.21 0.35 13.53
N ARG A 133 -21.58 -0.60 14.38
CA ARG A 133 -22.59 -0.39 15.43
C ARG A 133 -22.28 0.67 16.51
N LYS A 134 -21.18 1.44 16.45
CA LYS A 134 -20.91 2.53 17.43
C LYS A 134 -19.78 3.54 17.10
N GLU A 135 -18.89 3.31 16.13
CA GLU A 135 -17.59 4.02 16.10
C GLU A 135 -17.17 4.77 14.82
N GLY A 136 -17.99 4.88 13.78
CA GLY A 136 -17.59 5.74 12.65
C GLY A 136 -16.43 5.19 11.78
N LEU A 137 -15.92 5.99 10.85
CA LEU A 137 -14.62 5.83 10.17
C LEU A 137 -13.42 5.81 11.14
N ALA A 138 -13.60 5.90 12.46
CA ALA A 138 -12.50 5.87 13.43
C ALA A 138 -11.71 4.57 13.36
N ARG A 139 -12.35 3.49 12.93
CA ARG A 139 -11.73 2.18 12.72
C ARG A 139 -11.38 1.86 11.26
N LEU A 140 -11.55 2.79 10.32
CA LEU A 140 -11.08 2.53 8.95
C LEU A 140 -9.57 2.40 8.93
N HIS A 141 -9.10 1.29 8.36
CA HIS A 141 -7.70 1.11 8.06
C HIS A 141 -7.40 1.78 6.73
N LEU A 142 -6.99 3.05 6.78
CA LEU A 142 -6.80 3.89 5.59
C LEU A 142 -5.97 3.23 4.47
N LYS A 143 -4.85 2.59 4.82
CA LYS A 143 -4.01 1.90 3.83
C LYS A 143 -4.71 0.70 3.18
N GLN A 144 -5.63 0.02 3.87
CA GLN A 144 -6.42 -1.07 3.28
C GLN A 144 -7.54 -0.54 2.38
N CYS A 145 -8.10 0.64 2.68
CA CYS A 145 -9.07 1.29 1.80
C CYS A 145 -8.48 1.55 0.40
N TRP A 146 -7.23 2.00 0.31
CA TRP A 146 -6.60 2.38 -0.97
C TRP A 146 -5.50 1.44 -1.45
N ARG A 147 -5.25 0.29 -0.78
CA ARG A 147 -4.34 -0.71 -1.36
C ARG A 147 -4.94 -1.19 -2.68
N GLN A 148 -4.16 -1.07 -3.75
CA GLN A 148 -4.59 -1.37 -5.10
C GLN A 148 -4.75 -2.88 -5.29
N LEU A 149 -5.68 -3.28 -6.15
CA LEU A 149 -5.75 -4.63 -6.71
C LEU A 149 -4.68 -4.73 -7.79
N PRO A 150 -3.65 -5.57 -7.65
CA PRO A 150 -2.63 -5.71 -8.69
C PRO A 150 -3.24 -6.37 -9.92
N ILE A 151 -2.97 -5.80 -11.09
CA ILE A 151 -3.43 -6.30 -12.40
C ILE A 151 -2.19 -6.47 -13.29
N ALA A 152 -2.03 -7.63 -13.91
CA ALA A 152 -0.97 -7.87 -14.88
C ALA A 152 -1.28 -7.13 -16.19
N ASP A 153 -0.24 -6.61 -16.86
CA ASP A 153 -0.42 -5.83 -18.10
C ASP A 153 -0.94 -6.66 -19.28
N ALA A 154 -0.71 -7.98 -19.24
CA ALA A 154 -1.09 -8.94 -20.27
C ALA A 154 -1.08 -10.35 -19.68
N GLU A 155 -1.42 -11.35 -20.50
CA GLU A 155 -1.35 -12.77 -20.14
C GLU A 155 0.06 -13.16 -19.69
N VAL A 156 0.14 -13.91 -18.59
CA VAL A 156 1.40 -14.39 -18.02
C VAL A 156 1.49 -15.90 -18.12
N ALA A 157 2.65 -16.40 -18.53
CA ALA A 157 2.95 -17.83 -18.52
C ALA A 157 3.35 -18.32 -17.13
N LYS A 158 4.03 -17.45 -16.35
CA LYS A 158 4.56 -17.82 -15.03
C LYS A 158 4.43 -16.67 -14.04
N VAL A 159 4.10 -17.02 -12.80
CA VAL A 159 4.15 -16.12 -11.65
C VAL A 159 5.04 -16.72 -10.57
N ARG A 160 5.98 -15.92 -10.06
CA ARG A 160 6.90 -16.31 -8.99
C ARG A 160 6.77 -15.33 -7.83
N PHE A 161 6.21 -15.79 -6.72
CA PHE A 161 6.11 -15.01 -5.50
C PHE A 161 7.41 -15.10 -4.70
N ALA A 162 7.82 -13.98 -4.10
CA ALA A 162 8.99 -13.94 -3.23
C ALA A 162 8.88 -12.80 -2.20
N TRP A 163 9.39 -13.06 -1.00
CA TRP A 163 9.57 -12.02 0.01
C TRP A 163 10.72 -11.09 -0.37
N TYR A 164 10.47 -9.79 -0.30
CA TYR A 164 11.46 -8.75 -0.47
C TYR A 164 11.70 -8.05 0.86
N GLN A 165 12.82 -8.37 1.49
CA GLN A 165 13.16 -7.89 2.84
C GLN A 165 14.15 -6.71 2.84
N SER A 166 14.83 -6.47 1.72
CA SER A 166 15.81 -5.38 1.60
C SER A 166 15.19 -4.06 1.16
N GLY A 167 13.89 -3.87 1.39
CA GLY A 167 13.19 -2.62 1.09
C GLY A 167 13.77 -1.48 1.92
N ARG A 168 14.18 -0.41 1.24
CA ARG A 168 14.65 0.82 1.89
C ARG A 168 13.86 1.99 1.31
N SER A 169 13.24 2.78 2.17
CA SER A 169 12.79 4.12 1.82
C SER A 169 13.99 5.05 1.99
N ILE A 170 14.36 5.75 0.93
CA ILE A 170 15.49 6.68 0.92
C ILE A 170 14.94 8.06 0.58
N LYS A 171 15.02 8.99 1.54
CA LYS A 171 14.67 10.39 1.34
C LYS A 171 15.94 11.20 1.21
N ARG A 172 16.10 11.92 0.09
CA ARG A 172 17.15 12.93 -0.06
C ARG A 172 16.81 14.13 0.85
N ILE A 173 17.75 14.54 1.67
CA ILE A 173 17.66 15.70 2.56
C ILE A 173 18.96 16.48 2.48
N THR A 174 19.00 17.74 2.89
CA THR A 174 20.26 18.50 2.97
C THR A 174 20.91 18.39 4.35
N VAL A 175 22.17 18.81 4.47
CA VAL A 175 22.84 19.02 5.77
C VAL A 175 22.01 19.93 6.67
N ARG A 176 21.50 21.04 6.11
CA ARG A 176 20.62 21.97 6.83
C ARG A 176 19.36 21.29 7.37
N ASP A 177 18.69 20.46 6.56
CA ASP A 177 17.52 19.70 7.01
C ASP A 177 17.87 18.73 8.15
N ALA A 178 19.03 18.07 8.07
CA ALA A 178 19.49 17.13 9.08
C ALA A 178 19.81 17.84 10.40
N GLU A 179 20.47 18.99 10.34
CA GLU A 179 20.74 19.85 11.50
C GLU A 179 19.43 20.27 12.18
N GLN A 180 18.48 20.81 11.42
CA GLN A 180 17.17 21.22 11.95
C GLN A 180 16.40 20.08 12.61
N LYS A 181 16.55 18.84 12.12
CA LYS A 181 15.96 17.65 12.75
C LYS A 181 16.67 17.28 14.04
N LEU A 182 18.00 17.35 14.09
CA LEU A 182 18.77 17.09 15.31
C LEU A 182 18.46 18.11 16.41
N LEU A 183 18.30 19.38 16.06
CA LEU A 183 17.95 20.46 17.00
C LEU A 183 16.57 20.31 17.63
N ARG A 184 15.68 19.49 17.04
CA ARG A 184 14.36 19.15 17.62
C ARG A 184 14.40 17.95 18.57
N LEU A 185 15.55 17.28 18.67
CA LEU A 185 15.78 16.22 19.66
C LEU A 185 16.33 16.83 20.95
N ASP A 186 16.61 15.98 21.94
CA ASP A 186 17.34 16.38 23.14
C ASP A 186 18.77 16.80 22.77
N THR A 187 18.97 18.11 22.66
CA THR A 187 20.25 18.71 22.26
C THR A 187 21.30 18.59 23.35
N ASP A 188 20.93 18.26 24.58
CA ASP A 188 21.88 18.08 25.67
C ASP A 188 22.55 16.72 25.67
N ALA A 189 21.93 15.73 25.03
CA ALA A 189 22.47 14.40 24.88
C ALA A 189 23.79 14.42 24.08
N SER A 190 24.82 13.76 24.63
CA SER A 190 26.18 13.72 24.08
C SER A 190 26.24 13.24 22.63
N HIS A 191 25.42 12.25 22.29
CA HIS A 191 25.34 11.67 20.94
C HIS A 191 24.72 12.63 19.91
N ILE A 192 23.84 13.55 20.34
CA ILE A 192 23.28 14.61 19.48
C ILE A 192 24.33 15.71 19.27
N LYS A 193 25.00 16.18 20.34
CA LYS A 193 26.11 17.15 20.25
C LYS A 193 27.23 16.68 19.33
N MET A 194 27.55 15.37 19.35
CA MET A 194 28.55 14.79 18.44
C MET A 194 28.11 14.83 16.98
N GLN A 195 26.84 14.49 16.70
CA GLN A 195 26.30 14.50 15.34
C GLN A 195 26.17 15.92 14.76
N LEU A 196 25.81 16.91 15.57
CA LEU A 196 25.82 18.32 15.17
C LEU A 196 27.23 18.79 14.79
N ARG A 197 28.25 18.42 15.59
CA ARG A 197 29.66 18.71 15.25
C ARG A 197 30.11 18.07 13.94
N ARG A 198 29.63 16.86 13.61
CA ARG A 198 29.92 16.22 12.32
C ARG A 198 29.35 17.00 11.13
N LEU A 199 28.21 17.68 11.31
CA LEU A 199 27.59 18.48 10.25
C LEU A 199 28.28 19.83 10.04
N ALA A 200 28.89 20.42 11.08
CA ALA A 200 29.53 21.74 11.01
C ALA A 200 30.65 21.85 9.97
N GLY A 201 31.24 20.71 9.56
CA GLY A 201 32.29 20.66 8.53
C GLY A 201 31.77 20.51 7.09
N LEU A 202 30.45 20.47 6.86
CA LEU A 202 29.86 20.20 5.56
C LEU A 202 29.08 21.43 5.02
N PRO A 203 29.03 21.64 3.69
CA PRO A 203 28.16 22.65 3.09
C PRO A 203 26.69 22.40 3.42
N SER A 204 25.93 23.46 3.72
CA SER A 204 24.52 23.36 4.15
C SER A 204 23.61 22.66 3.15
N GLU A 205 23.90 22.79 1.85
CA GLU A 205 23.15 22.21 0.75
C GLU A 205 23.70 20.85 0.28
N GLU A 206 24.73 20.32 0.94
CA GLU A 206 25.26 19.00 0.60
C GLU A 206 24.15 17.95 0.76
N PRO A 207 23.93 17.09 -0.26
CA PRO A 207 22.88 16.09 -0.21
C PRO A 207 23.27 14.93 0.72
N LEU A 208 22.33 14.56 1.57
CA LEU A 208 22.37 13.40 2.45
C LEU A 208 21.19 12.46 2.16
N ALA A 209 21.30 11.22 2.62
CA ALA A 209 20.28 10.19 2.44
C ALA A 209 19.73 9.75 3.80
N GLN A 210 18.47 10.07 4.09
CA GLN A 210 17.77 9.51 5.24
C GLN A 210 17.16 8.16 4.85
N VAL A 211 17.65 7.08 5.48
CA VAL A 211 17.29 5.71 5.12
C VAL A 211 16.42 5.09 6.20
N GLN A 212 15.27 4.55 5.78
CA GLN A 212 14.40 3.75 6.63
C GLN A 212 14.22 2.36 6.04
N THR A 213 14.62 1.34 6.80
CA THR A 213 14.32 -0.06 6.48
C THR A 213 12.81 -0.25 6.48
N GLN A 214 12.29 -0.88 5.43
CA GLN A 214 10.89 -1.22 5.31
C GLN A 214 10.65 -2.64 5.80
N ALA A 215 9.44 -2.89 6.30
CA ALA A 215 9.01 -4.26 6.58
C ALA A 215 9.07 -5.12 5.31
N PRO A 216 9.32 -6.44 5.44
CA PRO A 216 9.25 -7.35 4.31
C PRO A 216 7.94 -7.21 3.54
N LEU A 217 8.03 -7.18 2.22
CA LEU A 217 6.89 -7.08 1.33
C LEU A 217 6.86 -8.25 0.34
N MET A 218 5.66 -8.67 -0.06
CA MET A 218 5.53 -9.71 -1.09
C MET A 218 5.70 -9.11 -2.47
N ARG A 219 6.47 -9.77 -3.34
CA ARG A 219 6.58 -9.43 -4.76
C ARG A 219 6.08 -10.57 -5.64
N ALA A 220 5.30 -10.22 -6.65
CA ALA A 220 4.98 -11.11 -7.76
C ALA A 220 5.91 -10.77 -8.94
N ASN A 221 6.69 -11.74 -9.39
CA ASN A 221 7.47 -11.62 -10.62
C ASN A 221 6.68 -12.30 -11.74
N LEU A 222 6.31 -11.51 -12.73
CA LEU A 222 5.48 -11.87 -13.86
C LEU A 222 6.39 -12.17 -15.06
N PHE A 223 6.12 -13.28 -15.73
CA PHE A 223 6.74 -13.63 -17.01
C PHE A 223 5.61 -13.73 -18.03
N PHE A 224 5.59 -12.79 -18.97
CA PHE A 224 4.50 -12.66 -19.94
C PHE A 224 4.58 -13.76 -20.99
N SER A 225 3.42 -14.22 -21.46
CA SER A 225 3.32 -15.22 -22.54
C SER A 225 3.88 -14.66 -23.85
N HIS A 226 3.73 -13.36 -24.05
CA HIS A 226 4.29 -12.60 -25.17
C HIS A 226 5.00 -11.34 -24.65
N PRO A 227 6.00 -10.80 -25.36
CA PRO A 227 6.56 -9.50 -25.03
C PRO A 227 5.47 -8.44 -24.97
N LEU A 228 5.57 -7.56 -23.97
CA LEU A 228 4.72 -6.37 -23.89
C LEU A 228 5.03 -5.40 -25.03
N ALA A 229 4.19 -4.37 -25.20
CA ALA A 229 4.37 -3.33 -26.20
C ALA A 229 5.72 -2.58 -26.08
N ASP A 230 6.30 -2.51 -24.88
CA ASP A 230 7.62 -1.92 -24.61
C ASP A 230 8.78 -2.92 -24.80
N GLY A 231 8.49 -4.13 -25.31
CA GLY A 231 9.45 -5.21 -25.52
C GLY A 231 9.82 -5.98 -24.25
N HIS A 232 9.30 -5.59 -23.08
CA HIS A 232 9.60 -6.31 -21.84
C HIS A 232 8.86 -7.64 -21.76
N THR A 233 9.59 -8.69 -21.38
CA THR A 233 9.05 -10.05 -21.17
C THR A 233 8.80 -10.37 -19.70
N ARG A 234 9.16 -9.45 -18.80
CA ARG A 234 9.03 -9.62 -17.35
C ARG A 234 8.74 -8.32 -16.63
N ARG A 235 7.94 -8.38 -15.57
CA ARG A 235 7.72 -7.27 -14.62
C ARG A 235 7.65 -7.78 -13.19
N ALA A 236 7.90 -6.91 -12.22
CA ALA A 236 7.82 -7.25 -10.81
C ALA A 236 6.95 -6.25 -10.06
N LEU A 237 5.88 -6.74 -9.43
CA LEU A 237 4.90 -5.95 -8.70
C LEU A 237 5.03 -6.22 -7.21
N ASN A 238 4.78 -5.19 -6.40
CA ASN A 238 4.52 -5.39 -4.97
C ASN A 238 3.04 -5.78 -4.83
N VAL A 239 2.75 -6.84 -4.09
CA VAL A 239 1.40 -7.40 -4.00
C VAL A 239 0.99 -7.60 -2.55
N SER A 240 -0.23 -7.17 -2.23
CA SER A 240 -0.88 -7.41 -0.93
C SER A 240 -2.32 -7.92 -1.08
N MET A 241 -2.79 -8.00 -2.33
CA MET A 241 -4.12 -8.44 -2.74
C MET A 241 -3.96 -9.46 -3.89
N PRO A 242 -5.00 -10.23 -4.23
CA PRO A 242 -4.95 -11.17 -5.34
C PRO A 242 -4.59 -10.45 -6.63
N LEU A 243 -3.66 -11.04 -7.39
CA LEU A 243 -3.23 -10.56 -8.70
C LEU A 243 -4.21 -11.00 -9.77
N PHE A 244 -4.81 -10.04 -10.47
CA PHE A 244 -5.61 -10.31 -11.65
C PHE A 244 -4.71 -10.52 -12.86
N VAL A 245 -4.86 -11.67 -13.51
CA VAL A 245 -4.14 -12.04 -14.73
C VAL A 245 -5.14 -12.11 -15.88
N PRO A 246 -5.04 -11.21 -16.88
CA PRO A 246 -5.87 -11.29 -18.07
C PRO A 246 -5.61 -12.61 -18.83
N ASN A 247 -6.63 -13.43 -19.02
CA ASN A 247 -6.57 -14.61 -19.88
C ASN A 247 -7.99 -15.06 -20.28
N GLU A 248 -8.36 -14.83 -21.53
CA GLU A 248 -9.66 -15.25 -22.09
C GLU A 248 -9.87 -16.77 -22.10
N ARG A 249 -8.79 -17.56 -22.14
CA ARG A 249 -8.85 -19.03 -22.09
C ARG A 249 -8.93 -19.56 -20.66
N LEU A 250 -8.85 -18.67 -19.67
CA LEU A 250 -8.90 -18.98 -18.24
C LEU A 250 -7.87 -20.05 -17.82
N GLY A 251 -6.70 -20.09 -18.48
CA GLY A 251 -5.60 -20.97 -18.13
C GLY A 251 -4.81 -20.43 -16.93
N MET A 252 -4.62 -21.25 -15.89
CA MET A 252 -3.78 -20.90 -14.74
C MET A 252 -2.30 -20.82 -15.17
N PRO A 253 -1.57 -19.74 -14.85
CA PRO A 253 -0.14 -19.70 -15.07
C PRO A 253 0.58 -20.75 -14.21
N ASP A 254 1.83 -21.06 -14.54
CA ASP A 254 2.69 -21.81 -13.63
C ASP A 254 3.02 -20.91 -12.41
N ILE A 255 2.66 -21.38 -11.21
CA ILE A 255 2.78 -20.63 -9.95
C ILE A 255 3.88 -21.23 -9.09
N LYS A 256 4.81 -20.38 -8.65
CA LYS A 256 5.71 -20.70 -7.53
C LYS A 256 5.31 -19.89 -6.31
N ALA A 257 4.75 -20.59 -5.33
CA ALA A 257 4.41 -20.01 -4.03
C ALA A 257 5.67 -19.52 -3.29
N PRO A 258 5.56 -18.45 -2.48
CA PRO A 258 6.62 -18.06 -1.58
C PRO A 258 6.67 -19.02 -0.37
N PRO A 259 7.76 -19.03 0.41
CA PRO A 259 7.70 -19.63 1.75
C PRO A 259 6.68 -18.88 2.61
N THR A 260 6.10 -19.57 3.59
CA THR A 260 5.04 -19.05 4.48
C THR A 260 5.48 -17.81 5.26
N GLN A 261 6.78 -17.70 5.56
CA GLN A 261 7.36 -16.56 6.25
C GLN A 261 8.58 -16.00 5.50
N PRO A 262 8.85 -14.69 5.65
CA PRO A 262 10.04 -14.06 5.08
C PRO A 262 11.31 -14.66 5.71
N GLN A 263 12.14 -15.33 4.91
CA GLN A 263 13.35 -16.00 5.39
C GLN A 263 14.46 -15.00 5.74
N PRO A 264 15.10 -15.04 6.92
CA PRO A 264 15.98 -13.98 7.40
C PRO A 264 17.28 -13.78 6.59
N GLN A 265 17.67 -14.72 5.73
CA GLN A 265 18.95 -14.67 5.03
C GLN A 265 18.85 -14.25 3.57
N ARG A 266 19.66 -13.25 3.27
CA ARG A 266 19.92 -12.73 1.93
C ARG A 266 20.96 -13.63 1.26
N THR A 267 20.56 -14.54 0.37
CA THR A 267 21.49 -15.33 -0.47
C THR A 267 21.93 -14.57 -1.73
N ARG A 268 21.39 -13.38 -1.99
CA ARG A 268 21.68 -12.59 -3.20
C ARG A 268 22.64 -11.44 -2.90
N ALA A 269 23.69 -11.34 -3.73
CA ALA A 269 24.72 -10.32 -3.68
C ALA A 269 24.16 -8.89 -3.50
N THR A 270 24.86 -8.09 -2.71
CA THR A 270 24.64 -6.64 -2.61
C THR A 270 24.70 -6.04 -4.02
N ARG A 271 23.73 -5.17 -4.37
CA ARG A 271 23.73 -4.54 -5.70
C ARG A 271 25.00 -3.71 -5.83
N ARG A 272 25.69 -3.83 -6.96
CA ARG A 272 26.94 -3.09 -7.24
C ARG A 272 26.74 -1.57 -7.26
N ASP A 273 25.49 -1.12 -7.41
CA ASP A 273 25.12 0.29 -7.59
C ASP A 273 24.83 1.01 -6.25
N GLU A 274 25.39 0.54 -5.12
CA GLU A 274 25.15 1.16 -3.81
C GLU A 274 25.88 2.52 -3.74
N LYS A 275 25.13 3.58 -4.05
CA LYS A 275 25.58 4.99 -4.04
C LYS A 275 25.73 5.59 -2.64
N LEU A 276 25.53 4.81 -1.58
CA LEU A 276 25.63 5.26 -0.19
C LEU A 276 26.89 4.71 0.45
N GLU A 277 27.45 5.47 1.39
CA GLU A 277 28.45 4.94 2.31
C GLU A 277 27.89 3.75 3.10
N SER A 278 28.75 2.81 3.49
CA SER A 278 28.34 1.64 4.27
C SER A 278 27.95 1.99 5.70
N ASP A 279 28.61 3.00 6.27
CA ASP A 279 28.42 3.41 7.65
C ASP A 279 27.38 4.53 7.76
N VAL A 280 26.58 4.45 8.82
CA VAL A 280 25.60 5.50 9.11
C VAL A 280 26.32 6.75 9.60
N PHE A 281 26.11 7.87 8.89
CA PHE A 281 26.74 9.15 9.19
C PHE A 281 26.13 9.82 10.43
N LEU A 282 24.78 9.90 10.48
CA LEU A 282 24.02 10.38 11.65
C LEU A 282 23.06 9.27 12.16
N PRO A 283 23.49 8.46 13.14
CA PRO A 283 22.68 7.35 13.68
C PRO A 283 21.29 7.75 14.17
N SER A 284 21.15 8.90 14.87
CA SER A 284 19.87 9.32 15.45
C SER A 284 18.81 9.61 14.40
N LEU A 285 19.22 9.95 13.19
CA LEU A 285 18.33 10.23 12.05
C LEU A 285 18.37 9.14 10.98
N ARG A 286 19.25 8.13 11.14
CA ARG A 286 19.53 7.09 10.13
C ARG A 286 19.96 7.69 8.79
N VAL A 287 20.83 8.69 8.86
CA VAL A 287 21.31 9.43 7.69
C VAL A 287 22.67 8.88 7.25
N TYR A 288 22.83 8.72 5.95
CA TYR A 288 24.04 8.29 5.26
C TYR A 288 24.48 9.39 4.30
N ARG A 289 25.77 9.41 3.94
CA ARG A 289 26.27 10.24 2.83
C ARG A 289 26.22 9.45 1.52
N TYR A 290 26.21 10.18 0.41
CA TYR A 290 26.42 9.59 -0.90
C TYR A 290 27.91 9.39 -1.16
N ARG A 291 28.26 8.34 -1.91
CA ARG A 291 29.61 8.14 -2.46
C ARG A 291 29.86 9.06 -3.66
#